data_AF-A0A535DJS1-F1
#
_entry.id   AF-A0A535DJS1-F1
#
_cell.length_a   1.000
_cell.length_b   1.000
_cell.length_c   1.000
_cell.angle_alpha   90.00
_cell.angle_beta   90.00
_cell.angle_gamma   90.00
#
_symmetry.space_group_name_H-M   'P 1'
#
loop_
_entity.id
_entity.type
_entity.pdbx_description
1 polymer ?
#
loop_
_entity_poly.entity_id
_entity_poly.type
_entity_poly.pdbx_seq_one_letter_code
_entity_poly.pdbx_strand_id
1 'polypeptide(L)'
;MTQRALSSTPARDSARSPDCVTLSSPHSASRRYVVGAMRPLTDRALELGARALARTDPHLAAVISRRGTPPLWGRAPGFPTLVQIILEQQVSLASGRAAFARLEQVAGGAVTPRRVARLSEVRLRSAGLTRQKAAYIHALAVAVTRRKFSVRALASLEDEHAHAELTKLRGIGPWS
;
A
#
# COMPACT_ATOMS: atom_id res chain seq x y z
N MET A 1 -27.12 73.42 28.61
CA MET A 1 -26.71 73.63 27.21
C MET A 1 -26.11 72.34 26.70
N THR A 2 -26.77 71.74 25.68
CA THR A 2 -26.22 70.91 24.57
C THR A 2 -25.25 69.75 24.91
N GLN A 3 -25.34 68.52 24.38
CA GLN A 3 -26.19 67.88 23.37
C GLN A 3 -25.90 66.36 23.37
N ARG A 4 -26.85 65.57 22.87
CA ARG A 4 -26.79 64.11 22.59
C ARG A 4 -25.71 63.70 21.58
N ALA A 5 -25.25 62.44 21.69
CA ALA A 5 -25.19 61.41 20.62
C ALA A 5 -24.80 60.05 21.28
N LEU A 6 -25.70 59.07 21.46
CA LEU A 6 -26.11 58.02 20.53
C LEU A 6 -24.97 57.39 19.72
N SER A 7 -24.62 56.13 20.07
CA SER A 7 -24.26 55.04 19.13
C SER A 7 -24.09 53.72 19.89
N SER A 8 -25.19 52.99 20.02
CA SER A 8 -25.25 51.59 20.45
C SER A 8 -24.86 50.67 19.29
N THR A 9 -23.92 49.74 19.51
CA THR A 9 -23.69 48.58 18.64
C THR A 9 -23.83 47.32 19.48
N PRO A 10 -24.82 46.44 19.22
CA PRO A 10 -25.01 45.23 20.00
C PRO A 10 -24.13 44.08 19.51
N ALA A 11 -23.82 43.20 20.46
CA ALA A 11 -23.12 41.93 20.26
C ALA A 11 -23.84 41.05 19.22
N ARG A 12 -23.07 40.40 18.36
CA ARG A 12 -23.59 39.41 17.41
C ARG A 12 -24.02 38.16 18.18
N ASP A 13 -25.32 37.96 18.19
CA ASP A 13 -26.00 36.74 18.59
C ASP A 13 -25.90 35.74 17.43
N SER A 14 -25.09 34.69 17.59
CA SER A 14 -24.97 33.61 16.61
C SER A 14 -26.05 32.56 16.91
N ALA A 15 -27.25 32.81 16.42
CA ALA A 15 -28.34 31.86 16.40
C ALA A 15 -27.97 30.60 15.60
N ARG A 16 -28.11 29.44 16.24
CA ARG A 16 -28.17 28.13 15.59
C ARG A 16 -29.38 28.11 14.65
N SER A 17 -29.18 27.76 13.38
CA SER A 17 -30.23 27.14 12.58
C SER A 17 -29.95 25.65 12.41
N PRO A 18 -30.96 24.80 12.57
CA PRO A 18 -30.89 23.37 12.33
C PRO A 18 -31.09 23.14 10.82
N ASP A 19 -30.22 22.35 10.20
CA ASP A 19 -30.49 21.56 8.99
C ASP A 19 -29.20 20.83 8.60
N CYS A 20 -28.80 19.87 9.45
CA CYS A 20 -27.83 18.86 9.04
C CYS A 20 -28.60 17.83 8.22
N VAL A 21 -28.67 18.03 6.91
CA VAL A 21 -29.14 16.99 5.99
C VAL A 21 -28.13 15.84 6.07
N THR A 22 -28.49 14.82 6.85
CA THR A 22 -27.76 13.56 6.91
C THR A 22 -27.78 12.91 5.54
N LEU A 23 -26.70 13.07 4.77
CA LEU A 23 -26.47 12.28 3.56
C LEU A 23 -26.13 10.85 4.00
N SER A 24 -27.18 10.05 4.20
CA SER A 24 -27.10 8.60 4.33
C SER A 24 -26.52 8.04 3.03
N SER A 25 -25.21 7.81 3.01
CA SER A 25 -24.53 7.22 1.86
C SER A 25 -24.98 5.76 1.68
N PRO A 26 -25.49 5.35 0.51
CA PRO A 26 -26.00 3.99 0.29
C PRO A 26 -24.89 2.96 0.03
N HIS A 27 -23.61 3.29 0.28
CA HIS A 27 -22.47 2.41 0.00
C HIS A 27 -22.22 1.35 1.09
N SER A 28 -23.29 0.85 1.74
CA SER A 28 -23.22 -0.31 2.62
C SER A 28 -23.95 -1.48 1.96
N ALA A 29 -23.42 -1.92 0.84
CA ALA A 29 -23.74 -3.21 0.26
C ALA A 29 -22.41 -3.95 0.05
N SER A 30 -22.07 -4.79 1.01
CA SER A 30 -20.99 -5.76 0.97
C SER A 30 -21.22 -6.74 -0.19
N ARG A 31 -20.82 -6.31 -1.39
CA ARG A 31 -20.82 -7.13 -2.58
C ARG A 31 -19.75 -8.20 -2.38
N ARG A 32 -20.16 -9.40 -1.97
CA ARG A 32 -19.31 -10.59 -2.03
C ARG A 32 -18.89 -10.76 -3.49
N TYR A 33 -17.65 -10.41 -3.79
CA TYR A 33 -17.04 -10.88 -5.02
C TYR A 33 -16.95 -12.40 -4.88
N VAL A 34 -17.69 -13.12 -5.72
CA VAL A 34 -17.45 -14.55 -5.93
C VAL A 34 -16.11 -14.61 -6.65
N VAL A 35 -15.05 -14.94 -5.92
CA VAL A 35 -13.71 -15.11 -6.48
C VAL A 35 -13.71 -16.42 -7.25
N GLY A 36 -14.15 -16.36 -8.51
CA GLY A 36 -13.74 -17.35 -9.49
C GLY A 36 -12.25 -17.17 -9.75
N ALA A 37 -11.52 -18.28 -9.92
CA ALA A 37 -10.07 -18.33 -10.12
C ALA A 37 -9.55 -17.08 -10.87
N MET A 38 -8.87 -16.20 -10.13
CA MET A 38 -8.51 -14.89 -10.63
C MET A 38 -7.51 -15.07 -11.78
N ARG A 39 -7.85 -14.53 -12.96
CA ARG A 39 -6.98 -14.67 -14.14
C ARG A 39 -5.65 -13.96 -13.86
N PRO A 40 -4.49 -14.54 -14.25
CA PRO A 40 -3.20 -13.89 -14.07
C PRO A 40 -3.19 -12.47 -14.64
N LEU A 41 -2.68 -11.51 -13.86
CA LEU A 41 -2.57 -10.13 -14.28
C LEU A 41 -1.43 -9.99 -15.29
N THR A 42 -1.80 -9.88 -16.57
CA THR A 42 -0.91 -9.64 -17.71
C THR A 42 -1.21 -8.27 -18.33
N ASP A 43 -0.30 -7.72 -19.14
CA ASP A 43 -0.57 -6.47 -19.87
C ASP A 43 -1.87 -6.55 -20.67
N ARG A 44 -2.11 -7.68 -21.34
CA ARG A 44 -3.34 -7.90 -22.09
C ARG A 44 -4.57 -7.97 -21.19
N ALA A 45 -4.49 -8.67 -20.06
CA ALA A 45 -5.60 -8.77 -19.12
C ALA A 45 -5.92 -7.40 -18.50
N LEU A 46 -4.90 -6.60 -18.16
CA LEU A 46 -5.04 -5.24 -17.66
C LEU A 46 -5.70 -4.33 -18.70
N GLU A 47 -5.25 -4.40 -19.96
CA GLU A 47 -5.82 -3.62 -21.06
C GLU A 47 -7.30 -3.96 -21.30
N LEU A 48 -7.64 -5.25 -21.28
CA LEU A 48 -9.04 -5.71 -21.41
C LEU A 48 -9.90 -5.26 -20.23
N GLY A 49 -9.39 -5.35 -19.01
CA GLY A 49 -10.08 -4.89 -17.80
C GLY A 49 -10.31 -3.37 -17.81
N ALA A 50 -9.29 -2.59 -18.17
CA ALA A 50 -9.39 -1.14 -18.30
C ALA A 50 -10.44 -0.74 -19.35
N ARG A 51 -10.46 -1.40 -20.52
CA ARG A 51 -11.50 -1.18 -21.53
C ARG A 51 -12.88 -1.61 -21.07
N ALA A 52 -13.00 -2.67 -20.28
CA ALA A 52 -14.28 -3.08 -19.72
C ALA A 52 -14.85 -2.01 -18.77
N LEU A 53 -14.01 -1.47 -17.89
CA LEU A 53 -14.40 -0.40 -16.97
C LEU A 53 -14.79 0.90 -17.71
N ALA A 54 -14.05 1.28 -18.76
CA ALA A 54 -14.38 2.46 -19.55
C ALA A 54 -15.72 2.35 -20.32
N ARG A 55 -16.22 1.14 -20.60
CA ARG A 55 -17.56 0.99 -21.19
C ARG A 55 -18.68 1.27 -20.18
N THR A 56 -18.39 1.16 -18.89
CA THR A 56 -19.38 1.31 -17.81
C THR A 56 -19.23 2.61 -17.02
N ASP A 57 -18.10 3.30 -17.14
CA ASP A 57 -17.78 4.52 -16.40
C ASP A 57 -17.22 5.61 -17.33
N PRO A 58 -17.94 6.74 -17.53
CA PRO A 58 -17.52 7.81 -18.43
C PRO A 58 -16.28 8.57 -17.92
N HIS A 59 -16.04 8.64 -16.61
CA HIS A 59 -14.83 9.27 -16.07
C HIS A 59 -13.60 8.41 -16.37
N LEU A 60 -13.70 7.09 -16.19
CA LEU A 60 -12.62 6.17 -16.57
C LEU A 60 -12.39 6.16 -18.08
N ALA A 61 -13.46 6.26 -18.90
CA ALA A 61 -13.33 6.41 -20.34
C ALA A 61 -12.54 7.67 -20.73
N ALA A 62 -12.85 8.81 -20.09
CA ALA A 62 -12.13 10.06 -20.32
C ALA A 62 -10.65 9.97 -19.94
N VAL A 63 -10.33 9.30 -18.83
CA VAL A 63 -8.93 9.06 -18.42
C VAL A 63 -8.18 8.23 -19.47
N ILE A 64 -8.76 7.09 -19.90
CA ILE A 64 -8.12 6.24 -20.90
C ILE A 64 -7.98 6.97 -22.24
N SER A 65 -8.97 7.75 -22.66
CA SER A 65 -8.90 8.53 -23.90
C SER A 65 -7.77 9.58 -23.87
N ARG A 66 -7.47 10.16 -22.69
CA ARG A 66 -6.44 11.21 -22.55
C ARG A 66 -5.04 10.67 -22.24
N ARG A 67 -4.95 9.53 -21.55
CA ARG A 67 -3.70 9.01 -20.97
C ARG A 67 -3.32 7.61 -21.46
N GLY A 68 -4.20 6.94 -22.20
CA GLY A 68 -4.05 5.54 -22.56
C GLY A 68 -4.36 4.59 -21.40
N THR A 69 -4.22 3.30 -21.65
CA THR A 69 -4.30 2.28 -20.59
C THR A 69 -3.05 2.33 -19.72
N PRO A 70 -3.18 2.20 -18.39
CA PRO A 70 -2.02 2.19 -17.51
C PRO A 70 -1.12 0.97 -17.83
N PRO A 71 0.21 1.12 -17.72
CA PRO A 71 1.11 -0.01 -17.85
C PRO A 71 0.98 -0.95 -16.64
N LEU A 72 1.33 -2.22 -16.82
CA LEU A 72 1.44 -3.15 -15.71
C LEU A 72 2.73 -2.86 -14.91
N TRP A 73 2.59 -2.36 -13.68
CA TRP A 73 3.73 -2.15 -12.78
C TRP A 73 4.15 -3.45 -12.08
N GLY A 74 4.65 -4.40 -12.87
CA GLY A 74 5.15 -5.68 -12.38
C GLY A 74 6.54 -5.60 -11.74
N ARG A 75 6.80 -6.51 -10.80
CA ARG A 75 8.14 -6.81 -10.27
C ARG A 75 8.33 -8.32 -10.29
N ALA A 76 9.57 -8.78 -10.43
CA ALA A 76 9.87 -10.20 -10.31
C ALA A 76 9.42 -10.70 -8.92
N PRO A 77 8.64 -11.78 -8.82
CA PRO A 77 8.20 -12.29 -7.53
C PRO A 77 9.40 -12.84 -6.74
N GLY A 78 9.39 -12.69 -5.42
CA GLY A 78 10.44 -13.25 -4.58
C GLY A 78 10.69 -12.50 -3.28
N PHE A 79 11.62 -13.05 -2.49
CA PHE A 79 12.07 -12.45 -1.24
C PHE A 79 12.58 -10.99 -1.40
N PRO A 80 13.39 -10.65 -2.43
CA PRO A 80 13.81 -9.25 -2.65
C PRO A 80 12.63 -8.29 -2.76
N THR A 81 11.59 -8.69 -3.49
CA THR A 81 10.39 -7.87 -3.72
C THR A 81 9.59 -7.68 -2.43
N LEU A 82 9.44 -8.71 -1.59
CA LEU A 82 8.82 -8.54 -0.27
C LEU A 82 9.61 -7.58 0.62
N VAL A 83 10.94 -7.67 0.61
CA VAL A 83 11.81 -6.71 1.32
C VAL A 83 11.61 -5.30 0.78
N GLN A 84 11.55 -5.14 -0.54
CA GLN A 84 11.33 -3.84 -1.16
C GLN A 84 9.97 -3.23 -0.81
N ILE A 85 8.90 -4.05 -0.78
CA ILE A 85 7.56 -3.62 -0.33
C ILE A 85 7.64 -3.08 1.11
N ILE A 86 8.29 -3.81 2.03
CA ILE A 86 8.50 -3.34 3.41
C ILE A 86 9.28 -2.02 3.44
N LEU A 87 10.32 -1.87 2.62
CA LEU A 87 11.12 -0.65 2.57
C LEU A 87 10.37 0.56 2.02
N GLU A 88 9.43 0.35 1.10
CA GLU A 88 8.65 1.40 0.45
C GLU A 88 7.43 1.86 1.29
N GLN A 89 7.10 1.17 2.37
CA GLN A 89 6.03 1.59 3.28
C GLN A 89 6.25 3.03 3.80
N GLN A 90 5.22 3.87 3.62
CA GLN A 90 5.15 5.25 4.15
C GLN A 90 6.29 6.18 3.67
N VAL A 91 6.94 5.87 2.54
CA VAL A 91 8.01 6.68 1.95
C VAL A 91 7.87 6.75 0.44
N SER A 92 8.63 7.64 -0.21
CA SER A 92 8.67 7.68 -1.67
C SER A 92 9.31 6.41 -2.26
N LEU A 93 8.95 6.07 -3.51
CA LEU A 93 9.61 4.98 -4.25
C LEU A 93 11.11 5.22 -4.39
N ALA A 94 11.55 6.47 -4.56
CA ALA A 94 12.97 6.83 -4.66
C ALA A 94 13.71 6.53 -3.35
N SER A 95 13.11 6.87 -2.20
CA SER A 95 13.65 6.58 -0.88
C SER A 95 13.74 5.07 -0.61
N GLY A 96 12.70 4.32 -0.97
CA GLY A 96 12.69 2.86 -0.86
C GLY A 96 13.78 2.20 -1.70
N ARG A 97 13.94 2.62 -2.96
CA ARG A 97 15.02 2.16 -3.85
C ARG A 97 16.41 2.47 -3.30
N ALA A 98 16.63 3.68 -2.79
CA ALA A 98 17.92 4.06 -2.19
C ALA A 98 18.24 3.23 -0.95
N ALA A 99 17.24 2.93 -0.11
CA ALA A 99 17.41 2.04 1.05
C ALA A 99 17.72 0.59 0.62
N PHE A 100 17.05 0.10 -0.42
CA PHE A 100 17.30 -1.24 -0.96
C PHE A 100 18.73 -1.37 -1.52
N ALA A 101 19.20 -0.38 -2.29
CA ALA A 101 20.56 -0.35 -2.80
C ALA A 101 21.62 -0.36 -1.69
N ARG A 102 21.40 0.40 -0.60
CA ARG A 102 22.29 0.35 0.58
C ARG A 102 22.22 -1.01 1.29
N LEU A 103 21.05 -1.64 1.34
CA LEU A 103 20.90 -2.97 1.91
C LEU A 103 21.67 -4.02 1.11
N GLU A 104 21.70 -3.94 -0.22
CA GLU A 104 22.54 -4.80 -1.06
C GLU A 104 24.02 -4.68 -0.69
N GLN A 105 24.51 -3.45 -0.47
CA GLN A 105 25.90 -3.24 -0.04
C GLN A 105 26.17 -3.87 1.34
N VAL A 106 25.28 -3.66 2.31
CA VAL A 106 25.41 -4.27 3.66
C VAL A 106 25.32 -5.81 3.61
N ALA A 107 24.53 -6.36 2.69
CA ALA A 107 24.39 -7.80 2.48
C ALA A 107 25.52 -8.43 1.65
N GLY A 108 26.44 -7.63 1.09
CA GLY A 108 27.51 -8.13 0.22
C GLY A 108 26.99 -8.61 -1.15
N GLY A 109 25.99 -7.93 -1.71
CA GLY A 109 25.36 -8.20 -3.00
C GLY A 109 23.88 -8.53 -2.88
N ALA A 110 23.38 -9.46 -3.69
CA ALA A 110 21.96 -9.79 -3.79
C ALA A 110 21.28 -10.02 -2.43
N VAL A 111 20.12 -9.38 -2.23
CA VAL A 111 19.28 -9.52 -1.03
C VAL A 111 18.61 -10.89 -1.01
N THR A 112 19.24 -11.86 -0.37
CA THR A 112 18.71 -13.24 -0.22
C THR A 112 18.32 -13.52 1.22
N PRO A 113 17.38 -14.46 1.48
CA PRO A 113 17.00 -14.83 2.84
C PRO A 113 18.20 -15.21 3.71
N ARG A 114 19.13 -16.01 3.17
CA ARG A 114 20.31 -16.48 3.89
C ARG A 114 21.28 -15.35 4.24
N ARG A 115 21.53 -14.40 3.33
CA ARG A 115 22.44 -13.28 3.59
C ARG A 115 21.84 -12.34 4.63
N VAL A 116 20.56 -11.99 4.49
CA VAL A 116 19.87 -11.10 5.44
C VAL A 116 19.74 -11.74 6.83
N ALA A 117 19.43 -13.04 6.92
CA ALA A 117 19.31 -13.74 8.21
C ALA A 117 20.64 -13.89 8.97
N ARG A 118 21.78 -13.69 8.32
CA ARG A 118 23.11 -13.67 8.96
C ARG A 118 23.49 -12.29 9.51
N LEU A 119 22.79 -11.23 9.10
CA LEU A 119 23.04 -9.87 9.57
C LEU A 119 22.29 -9.63 10.87
N SER A 120 22.92 -8.95 11.82
CA SER A 120 22.19 -8.41 12.99
C SER A 120 21.30 -7.24 12.57
N GLU A 121 20.23 -6.99 13.33
CA GLU A 121 19.39 -5.80 13.11
C GLU A 121 20.20 -4.51 13.16
N VAL A 122 21.25 -4.44 13.99
CA VAL A 122 22.18 -3.31 14.06
C VAL A 122 22.87 -3.09 12.70
N ARG A 123 23.35 -4.15 12.06
CA ARG A 123 23.94 -4.07 10.72
C ARG A 123 22.90 -3.68 9.68
N LEU A 124 21.68 -4.22 9.74
CA LEU A 124 20.60 -3.82 8.82
C LEU A 124 20.28 -2.32 8.92
N ARG A 125 20.25 -1.76 10.14
CA ARG A 125 20.03 -0.32 10.34
C ARG A 125 21.14 0.55 9.74
N SER A 126 22.36 0.03 9.59
CA SER A 126 23.45 0.78 8.92
C SER A 126 23.16 1.07 7.44
N ALA A 127 22.21 0.36 6.81
CA ALA A 127 21.68 0.70 5.48
C ALA A 127 20.62 1.83 5.50
N GLY A 128 20.39 2.48 6.64
CA GLY A 128 19.40 3.56 6.79
C GLY A 128 17.97 3.03 7.00
N LEU A 129 17.82 1.80 7.48
CA LEU A 129 16.53 1.22 7.83
C LEU A 129 16.09 1.70 9.22
N THR A 130 14.78 1.94 9.38
CA THR A 130 14.20 2.16 10.71
C THR A 130 14.32 0.90 11.55
N ARG A 131 14.22 1.03 12.88
CA ARG A 131 14.23 -0.11 13.80
C ARG A 131 13.17 -1.15 13.45
N GLN A 132 11.94 -0.70 13.14
CA GLN A 132 10.84 -1.58 12.76
C GLN A 132 11.13 -2.33 11.45
N LYS A 133 11.54 -1.62 10.39
CA LYS A 133 11.82 -2.25 9.08
C LYS A 133 12.98 -3.24 9.17
N ALA A 134 14.03 -2.92 9.93
CA ALA A 134 15.12 -3.86 10.20
C ALA A 134 14.62 -5.15 10.88
N ALA A 135 13.77 -5.01 11.91
CA ALA A 135 13.20 -6.15 12.63
C ALA A 135 12.24 -6.99 11.77
N TYR A 136 11.44 -6.37 10.88
CA TYR A 136 10.53 -7.07 9.97
C TYR A 136 11.29 -7.84 8.90
N ILE A 137 12.25 -7.19 8.25
CA ILE A 137 13.08 -7.80 7.20
C ILE A 137 13.92 -8.95 7.78
N HIS A 138 14.49 -8.79 8.97
CA HIS A 138 15.21 -9.86 9.65
C HIS A 138 14.28 -11.04 10.00
N ALA A 139 13.10 -10.77 10.56
CA ALA A 139 12.12 -11.81 10.88
C ALA A 139 11.66 -12.58 9.62
N LEU A 140 11.40 -11.88 8.51
CA LEU A 140 11.07 -12.48 7.22
C LEU A 140 12.20 -13.39 6.73
N ALA A 141 13.45 -12.92 6.77
CA ALA A 141 14.62 -13.67 6.36
C ALA A 141 14.80 -14.95 7.16
N VAL A 142 14.62 -14.88 8.48
CA VAL A 142 14.66 -16.03 9.39
C VAL A 142 13.52 -17.01 9.10
N ALA A 143 12.28 -16.53 8.89
CA ALA A 143 11.13 -17.37 8.59
C ALA A 143 11.33 -18.17 7.30
N VAL A 144 11.83 -17.53 6.24
CA VAL A 144 12.14 -18.20 4.96
C VAL A 144 13.30 -19.17 5.12
N THR A 145 14.38 -18.77 5.79
CA THR A 145 15.57 -19.62 5.98
C THR A 145 15.27 -20.86 6.81
N ARG A 146 14.40 -20.74 7.82
CA ARG A 146 13.93 -21.85 8.68
C ARG A 146 12.76 -22.63 8.08
N ARG A 147 12.36 -22.36 6.83
CA ARG A 147 11.23 -22.99 6.13
C ARG A 147 9.88 -22.85 6.87
N LYS A 148 9.73 -21.84 7.72
CA LYS A 148 8.45 -21.49 8.36
C LYS A 148 7.53 -20.70 7.42
N PHE A 149 8.10 -20.15 6.35
CA PHE A 149 7.39 -19.42 5.31
C PHE A 149 8.06 -19.69 3.96
N SER A 150 7.26 -19.87 2.90
CA SER A 150 7.77 -20.14 1.55
C SER A 150 7.21 -19.14 0.56
N VAL A 151 8.07 -18.22 0.11
CA VAL A 151 7.70 -17.23 -0.92
C VAL A 151 7.28 -17.91 -2.22
N ARG A 152 7.90 -19.05 -2.56
CA ARG A 152 7.56 -19.80 -3.78
C ARG A 152 6.17 -20.45 -3.68
N ALA A 153 5.77 -20.89 -2.49
CA ALA A 153 4.47 -21.55 -2.30
C ALA A 153 3.30 -20.58 -2.49
N LEU A 154 3.51 -19.27 -2.28
CA LEU A 154 2.46 -18.26 -2.50
C LEU A 154 1.90 -18.28 -3.92
N ALA A 155 2.73 -18.55 -4.92
CA ALA A 155 2.30 -18.55 -6.32
C ALA A 155 1.32 -19.68 -6.67
N SER A 156 1.18 -20.68 -5.79
CA SER A 156 0.23 -21.79 -5.93
C SER A 156 -0.98 -21.69 -5.01
N LEU A 157 -1.08 -20.63 -4.21
CA LEU A 157 -2.22 -20.40 -3.33
C LEU A 157 -3.25 -19.51 -4.01
N GLU A 158 -4.53 -19.72 -3.69
CA GLU A 158 -5.59 -18.75 -3.94
C GLU A 158 -5.32 -17.45 -3.16
N ASP A 159 -5.82 -16.32 -3.66
CA ASP A 159 -5.49 -14.99 -3.15
C ASP A 159 -5.79 -14.84 -1.65
N GLU A 160 -6.94 -15.34 -1.17
CA GLU A 160 -7.29 -15.26 0.25
C GLU A 160 -6.30 -16.04 1.13
N HIS A 161 -5.83 -17.19 0.65
CA HIS A 161 -4.86 -18.00 1.37
C HIS A 161 -3.46 -17.37 1.32
N ALA A 162 -3.05 -16.84 0.17
CA ALA A 162 -1.80 -16.09 0.03
C ALA A 162 -1.79 -14.87 0.96
N HIS A 163 -2.90 -14.12 0.99
CA HIS A 163 -3.09 -12.97 1.88
C HIS A 163 -3.03 -13.38 3.36
N ALA A 164 -3.72 -14.47 3.74
CA ALA A 164 -3.68 -14.98 5.11
C ALA A 164 -2.28 -15.44 5.54
N GLU A 165 -1.51 -16.06 4.64
CA GLU A 165 -0.12 -16.44 4.92
C GLU A 165 0.80 -15.22 5.05
N LEU A 166 0.66 -14.23 4.15
CA LEU A 166 1.46 -13.01 4.17
C LEU A 166 1.23 -12.18 5.44
N THR A 167 -0.03 -12.02 5.84
CA THR A 167 -0.40 -11.20 7.01
C THR A 167 -0.01 -11.81 8.37
N LYS A 168 0.38 -13.10 8.41
CA LYS A 168 1.02 -13.70 9.59
C LYS A 168 2.43 -13.14 9.83
N LEU A 169 3.06 -12.56 8.82
CA LEU A 169 4.41 -12.01 8.92
C LEU A 169 4.37 -10.63 9.57
N ARG A 170 5.16 -10.45 10.61
CA ARG A 170 5.34 -9.14 11.24
C ARG A 170 5.79 -8.10 10.20
N GLY A 171 5.05 -7.00 10.11
CA GLY A 171 5.35 -5.89 9.21
C GLY A 171 4.69 -5.99 7.83
N ILE A 172 3.94 -7.07 7.56
CA ILE A 172 3.08 -7.19 6.40
C ILE A 172 1.64 -7.21 6.90
N GLY A 173 0.92 -6.10 6.68
CA GLY A 173 -0.49 -5.97 7.00
C GLY A 173 -1.36 -6.10 5.76
N PRO A 174 -2.70 -5.99 5.85
CA PRO A 174 -3.60 -6.22 4.72
C PRO A 174 -3.35 -5.33 3.49
N TRP A 175 -2.73 -4.16 3.69
CA TRP A 175 -2.37 -3.26 2.60
C TRP A 175 -1.03 -3.61 1.91
N SER A 176 -0.10 -4.25 2.63
CA SER A 176 1.24 -4.61 2.11
C SER A 176 1.23 -6.01 1.50
#